data_AF-A0A7C4E6E0-F1
#
_entry.id   AF-A0A7C4E6E0-F1
#
_cell.length_a   1.000
_cell.length_b   1.000
_cell.length_c   1.000
_cell.angle_alpha   90.00
_cell.angle_beta   90.00
_cell.angle_gamma   90.00
#
_symmetry.space_group_name_H-M   'P 1'
#
loop_
_entity.id
_entity.type
_entity.pdbx_description
1 polymer ?
#
loop_
_entity_poly.entity_id
_entity_poly.type
_entity_poly.pdbx_seq_one_letter_code
_entity_poly.pdbx_strand_id
1 'polypeptide(L)'
;MLAAGASTPALAATAGVELKLTTPPGLLVQRICPRSGMRPGKTCPGEITELFLAGTEPKQTCTVHRKFRLDARDGLLATAATPQEFVIEKVFEIFPPLFDRWMEQEGIPMPPARVSAATNATQTPLPHGALAITSPSMGDVFRLDPILRPRYQTIPVESVVPSDVHEVRLCVNGKEIASLAPPYRYRLPLASLPKGSLTLVVKAKKGTRLIESEPVRIAVQ
;
A
#
# COMPACT_ATOMS: atom_id res chain seq x y z
N MET A 1 18.53 -18.94 -78.20
CA MET A 1 18.69 -18.64 -76.76
C MET A 1 18.28 -17.20 -76.55
N LEU A 2 17.02 -16.94 -76.16
CA LEU A 2 16.52 -15.60 -75.88
C LEU A 2 16.67 -15.31 -74.38
N ALA A 3 17.45 -14.28 -74.05
CA ALA A 3 17.52 -13.71 -72.71
C ALA A 3 16.40 -12.67 -72.56
N ALA A 4 15.39 -12.99 -71.76
CA ALA A 4 14.37 -12.03 -71.34
C ALA A 4 14.90 -11.23 -70.14
N GLY A 5 15.36 -10.01 -70.40
CA GLY A 5 15.63 -9.02 -69.35
C GLY A 5 14.30 -8.47 -68.82
N ALA A 6 13.95 -8.81 -67.58
CA ALA A 6 12.86 -8.18 -66.87
C ALA A 6 13.29 -6.77 -66.45
N SER A 7 12.76 -5.74 -67.12
CA SER A 7 12.85 -4.36 -66.63
C SER A 7 11.92 -4.19 -65.44
N THR A 8 12.50 -4.04 -64.25
CA THR A 8 11.80 -3.56 -63.07
C THR A 8 11.36 -2.11 -63.32
N PRO A 9 10.06 -1.75 -63.23
CA PRO A 9 9.67 -0.35 -63.28
C PRO A 9 10.18 0.33 -62.00
N ALA A 10 10.92 1.43 -62.17
CA ALA A 10 11.34 2.27 -61.07
C ALA A 10 10.09 2.83 -60.37
N LEU A 11 9.94 2.51 -59.09
CA LEU A 11 8.94 3.10 -58.22
C LEU A 11 9.23 4.60 -58.15
N ALA A 12 8.39 5.42 -58.79
CA ALA A 12 8.49 6.86 -58.71
C ALA A 12 8.34 7.27 -57.23
N ALA A 13 9.40 7.84 -56.66
CA ALA A 13 9.39 8.39 -55.33
C ALA A 13 8.30 9.48 -55.26
N THR A 14 7.22 9.21 -54.54
CA THR A 14 6.30 10.25 -54.10
C THR A 14 7.11 11.25 -53.28
N ALA A 15 7.16 12.50 -53.75
CA ALA A 15 7.78 13.59 -53.03
C ALA A 15 7.12 13.71 -51.64
N GLY A 16 7.82 13.24 -50.62
CA GLY A 16 7.42 13.44 -49.24
C GLY A 16 7.45 14.93 -48.95
N VAL A 17 6.31 15.50 -48.56
CA VAL A 17 6.29 16.87 -48.03
C VAL A 17 7.02 16.84 -46.69
N GLU A 18 8.19 17.46 -46.63
CA GLU A 18 8.90 17.68 -45.38
C GLU A 18 8.12 18.72 -44.57
N LEU A 19 7.20 18.25 -43.73
CA LEU A 19 6.46 19.10 -42.81
C LEU A 19 7.42 19.60 -41.73
N LYS A 20 7.82 20.86 -41.83
CA LYS A 20 8.61 21.54 -40.80
C LYS A 20 7.72 21.80 -39.58
N LEU A 21 7.68 20.83 -38.66
CA LEU A 21 6.94 20.93 -37.40
C LEU A 21 7.64 21.94 -36.48
N THR A 22 7.14 23.17 -36.46
CA THR A 22 7.56 24.19 -35.49
C THR A 22 6.73 24.08 -34.21
N THR A 23 7.37 24.19 -33.05
CA THR A 23 6.68 24.18 -31.76
C THR A 23 5.65 25.33 -31.70
N PRO A 24 4.37 25.04 -31.44
CA PRO A 24 3.36 26.08 -31.26
C PRO A 24 3.76 27.07 -30.16
N PRO A 25 3.49 28.38 -30.35
CA PRO A 25 3.71 29.36 -29.29
C PRO A 25 2.84 29.05 -28.07
N GLY A 26 3.34 29.37 -26.88
CA GLY A 26 2.62 29.15 -25.61
C GLY A 26 2.89 27.79 -24.95
N LEU A 27 3.73 26.94 -25.55
CA LEU A 27 4.24 25.73 -24.90
C LEU A 27 5.49 26.03 -24.06
N LEU A 28 5.54 25.41 -22.89
CA LEU A 28 6.64 25.46 -21.94
C LEU A 28 7.20 24.07 -21.74
N VAL A 29 8.53 23.98 -21.69
CA VAL A 29 9.24 22.74 -21.37
C VAL A 29 9.48 22.71 -19.87
N GLN A 30 8.99 21.68 -19.18
CA GLN A 30 9.12 21.54 -17.74
C GLN A 30 9.61 20.15 -17.32
N ARG A 31 10.51 20.11 -16.34
CA ARG A 31 10.99 18.87 -15.70
C ARG A 31 9.95 18.39 -14.69
N ILE A 32 9.56 17.12 -14.80
CA ILE A 32 8.55 16.46 -13.96
C ILE A 32 9.05 15.12 -13.45
N CYS A 33 8.45 14.63 -12.37
CA CYS A 33 8.65 13.30 -11.83
C CYS A 33 7.94 12.27 -12.74
N PRO A 34 8.62 11.20 -13.18
CA PRO A 34 8.06 10.21 -14.11
C PRO A 34 6.87 9.42 -13.55
N ARG A 35 6.73 9.35 -12.21
CA ARG A 35 5.63 8.61 -11.56
C ARG A 35 4.45 9.49 -11.17
N SER A 36 4.70 10.72 -10.74
CA SER A 36 3.63 11.60 -10.22
C SER A 36 3.17 12.67 -11.18
N GLY A 37 3.93 12.97 -12.24
CA GLY A 37 3.66 14.11 -13.13
C GLY A 37 3.86 15.48 -12.47
N MET A 38 4.27 15.52 -11.19
CA MET A 38 4.52 16.75 -10.43
C MET A 38 5.97 17.20 -10.57
N ARG A 39 6.33 18.38 -10.05
CA ARG A 39 7.73 18.82 -10.02
C ARG A 39 8.58 17.82 -9.23
N PRO A 40 9.77 17.44 -9.72
CA PRO A 40 10.61 16.46 -9.03
C PRO A 40 11.05 16.99 -7.66
N GLY A 41 10.93 16.14 -6.66
CA GLY A 41 11.45 16.37 -5.32
C GLY A 41 12.78 15.66 -5.09
N LYS A 42 13.44 15.92 -3.96
CA LYS A 42 14.76 15.34 -3.61
C LYS A 42 14.76 13.80 -3.54
N THR A 43 13.60 13.20 -3.31
CA THR A 43 13.39 11.76 -3.15
C THR A 43 12.99 11.06 -4.44
N CYS A 44 12.78 11.80 -5.53
CA CYS A 44 12.41 11.20 -6.81
C CYS A 44 13.61 10.43 -7.40
N PRO A 45 13.39 9.28 -8.04
CA PRO A 45 14.46 8.46 -8.64
C PRO A 45 15.11 9.15 -9.84
N GLY A 46 14.44 10.17 -10.38
CA GLY A 46 14.88 10.95 -11.52
C GLY A 46 13.74 11.86 -11.97
N GLU A 47 13.86 12.32 -13.20
CA GLU A 47 12.99 13.32 -13.79
C GLU A 47 13.03 13.19 -15.30
N ILE A 48 11.90 13.53 -15.92
CA ILE A 48 11.72 13.56 -17.36
C ILE A 48 11.26 14.95 -17.76
N THR A 49 11.44 15.28 -19.03
CA THR A 49 11.04 16.57 -19.58
C THR A 49 9.74 16.42 -20.35
N GLU A 50 8.76 17.27 -20.06
CA GLU A 50 7.48 17.29 -20.76
C GLU A 50 7.08 18.70 -21.21
N LEU A 51 6.21 18.75 -22.23
CA LEU A 51 5.65 19.98 -22.78
C LEU A 51 4.29 20.28 -22.15
N PHE A 52 4.13 21.51 -21.66
CA PHE A 52 2.90 22.01 -21.05
C PHE A 52 2.41 23.27 -21.75
N LEU A 53 1.11 23.49 -21.77
CA LEU A 53 0.57 24.81 -22.09
C LEU A 53 0.87 25.76 -20.91
N ALA A 54 1.29 26.98 -21.20
CA ALA A 54 1.54 27.97 -20.16
C ALA A 54 0.35 28.14 -19.20
N GLY A 55 0.59 27.97 -17.91
CA GLY A 55 -0.41 28.01 -16.84
C GLY A 55 -0.93 26.64 -16.40
N THR A 56 -0.67 25.59 -17.16
CA THR A 56 -1.08 24.19 -16.84
C THR A 56 0.04 23.36 -16.24
N GLU A 57 1.27 23.88 -16.23
CA GLU A 57 2.42 23.18 -15.68
C GLU A 57 2.24 22.86 -14.18
N PRO A 58 2.74 21.70 -13.72
CA PRO A 58 2.63 21.32 -12.33
C PRO A 58 3.39 22.29 -11.44
N LYS A 59 2.70 22.84 -10.44
CA LYS A 59 3.30 23.79 -9.48
C LYS A 59 3.76 23.10 -8.20
N GLN A 60 3.11 21.99 -7.85
CA GLN A 60 3.40 21.23 -6.64
C GLN A 60 4.60 20.30 -6.84
N THR A 61 5.33 20.06 -5.75
CA THR A 61 6.41 19.08 -5.71
C THR A 61 5.83 17.69 -5.48
N CYS A 62 6.47 16.68 -6.04
CA CYS A 62 6.08 15.28 -5.93
C CYS A 62 5.82 14.85 -4.49
N THR A 63 4.62 14.33 -4.24
CA THR A 63 4.18 13.77 -2.96
C THR A 63 4.27 12.24 -2.89
N VAL A 64 4.45 11.57 -4.02
CA VAL A 64 4.51 10.10 -4.14
C VAL A 64 5.78 9.54 -3.49
N HIS A 65 6.96 10.05 -3.87
CA HIS A 65 8.23 9.54 -3.35
C HIS A 65 8.52 10.09 -1.94
N ARG A 66 8.41 9.23 -0.93
CA ARG A 66 8.61 9.62 0.48
C ARG A 66 9.72 8.79 1.10
N LYS A 67 10.63 9.47 1.81
CA LYS A 67 11.76 8.86 2.49
C LYS A 67 11.35 8.46 3.91
N PHE A 68 11.64 7.22 4.29
CA PHE A 68 11.42 6.69 5.62
C PHE A 68 12.73 6.19 6.21
N ARG A 69 12.88 6.35 7.52
CA ARG A 69 14.00 5.80 8.28
C ARG A 69 13.57 4.45 8.83
N LEU A 70 14.32 3.41 8.51
CA LEU A 70 14.07 2.05 8.95
C LEU A 70 15.23 1.55 9.82
N ASP A 71 14.94 0.66 10.74
CA ASP A 71 15.97 -0.10 11.44
C ASP A 71 16.41 -1.26 10.54
N ALA A 72 17.71 -1.35 10.26
CA ALA A 72 18.30 -2.34 9.37
C ALA A 72 18.12 -3.79 9.88
N ARG A 73 17.89 -3.96 11.18
CA ARG A 73 17.82 -5.27 11.84
C ARG A 73 16.47 -5.94 11.65
N ASP A 74 15.38 -5.17 11.64
CA ASP A 74 14.01 -5.69 11.55
C ASP A 74 13.21 -5.14 10.35
N GLY A 75 13.75 -4.15 9.64
CA GLY A 75 13.11 -3.50 8.50
C GLY A 75 11.92 -2.61 8.86
N LEU A 76 11.74 -2.24 10.14
CA LEU A 76 10.61 -1.45 10.65
C LEU A 76 10.98 0.02 10.79
N LEU A 77 10.01 0.91 11.03
CA LEU A 77 10.30 2.34 11.18
C LEU A 77 11.25 2.58 12.36
N ALA A 78 12.40 3.20 12.09
CA ALA A 78 13.36 3.56 13.12
C ALA A 78 12.77 4.60 14.08
N THR A 79 13.03 4.43 15.37
CA THR A 79 12.60 5.37 16.42
C THR A 79 13.79 6.16 16.95
N ALA A 80 13.53 7.09 17.88
CA ALA A 80 14.61 7.80 18.57
C ALA A 80 15.51 6.87 19.40
N ALA A 81 15.02 5.68 19.75
CA ALA A 81 15.77 4.68 20.50
C ALA A 81 16.59 3.76 19.59
N THR A 82 16.40 3.79 18.27
CA THR A 82 17.23 3.04 17.32
C THR A 82 18.61 3.70 17.22
N PRO A 83 19.71 2.99 17.52
CA PRO A 83 21.06 3.52 17.35
C PRO A 83 21.29 3.92 15.89
N GLN A 84 21.93 5.07 15.67
CA GLN A 84 22.07 5.66 14.32
C GLN A 84 22.78 4.74 13.33
N GLU A 85 23.67 3.87 13.81
CA GLU A 85 24.37 2.86 12.99
C GLU A 85 23.43 1.83 12.35
N PHE A 86 22.25 1.59 12.95
CA PHE A 86 21.23 0.70 12.42
C PHE A 86 20.13 1.45 11.66
N VAL A 87 20.20 2.78 11.56
CA VAL A 87 19.19 3.55 10.82
C VAL A 87 19.57 3.61 9.35
N ILE A 88 18.77 2.94 8.51
CA ILE A 88 18.85 3.03 7.05
C ILE A 88 17.72 3.89 6.52
N GLU A 89 17.95 4.56 5.40
CA GLU A 89 16.93 5.36 4.75
C GLU A 89 16.45 4.67 3.47
N LYS A 90 15.14 4.51 3.35
CA LYS A 90 14.50 3.90 2.18
C LYS A 90 13.40 4.81 1.64
N VAL A 91 13.35 4.95 0.31
CA VAL A 91 12.29 5.69 -0.37
C VAL A 91 11.18 4.71 -0.74
N PHE A 92 9.94 5.13 -0.48
CA PHE A 92 8.73 4.42 -0.85
C PHE A 92 7.87 5.29 -1.76
N GLU A 93 7.10 4.65 -2.63
CA GLU A 93 6.09 5.30 -3.46
C GLU A 93 4.73 5.21 -2.75
N ILE A 94 4.26 6.36 -2.25
CA ILE A 94 3.02 6.46 -1.50
C ILE A 94 1.97 7.11 -2.38
N PHE A 95 1.14 6.28 -3.00
CA PHE A 95 -0.02 6.75 -3.77
C PHE A 95 -1.24 6.96 -2.86
N PRO A 96 -2.24 7.74 -3.31
CA PRO A 96 -3.51 7.84 -2.61
C PRO A 96 -4.15 6.47 -2.33
N PRO A 97 -4.92 6.30 -1.23
CA PRO A 97 -5.48 5.00 -0.83
C PRO A 97 -6.33 4.29 -1.89
N LEU A 98 -6.91 5.05 -2.83
CA LEU A 98 -7.68 4.48 -3.94
C LEU A 98 -6.83 3.55 -4.84
N PHE A 99 -5.49 3.66 -4.78
CA PHE A 99 -4.55 2.87 -5.56
C PHE A 99 -3.98 1.66 -4.80
N ASP A 100 -4.41 1.38 -3.56
CA ASP A 100 -3.85 0.30 -2.74
C ASP A 100 -3.91 -1.07 -3.44
N ARG A 101 -5.02 -1.36 -4.13
CA ARG A 101 -5.19 -2.63 -4.87
C ARG A 101 -4.26 -2.74 -6.06
N TRP A 102 -4.05 -1.64 -6.78
CA TRP A 102 -3.12 -1.62 -7.91
C TRP A 102 -1.67 -1.75 -7.42
N MET A 103 -1.30 -1.05 -6.35
CA MET A 103 0.02 -1.17 -5.73
C MET A 103 0.32 -2.61 -5.29
N GLU A 104 -0.68 -3.30 -4.70
CA GLU A 104 -0.57 -4.71 -4.34
C GLU A 104 -0.34 -5.60 -5.57
N GLN A 105 -1.05 -5.35 -6.69
CA GLN A 105 -0.92 -6.13 -7.94
C GLN A 105 0.43 -5.93 -8.63
N GLU A 106 0.95 -4.70 -8.63
CA GLU A 106 2.25 -4.35 -9.21
C GLU A 106 3.43 -4.67 -8.28
N GLY A 107 3.16 -5.19 -7.07
CA GLY A 107 4.20 -5.50 -6.08
C GLY A 107 4.92 -4.25 -5.55
N ILE A 108 4.27 -3.08 -5.59
CA ILE A 108 4.83 -1.84 -5.08
C ILE A 108 4.84 -1.92 -3.54
N PRO A 109 6.02 -1.85 -2.89
CA PRO A 109 6.12 -2.07 -1.47
C PRO A 109 5.53 -0.89 -0.69
N MET A 110 4.75 -1.21 0.34
CA MET A 110 4.30 -0.23 1.34
C MET A 110 5.33 -0.07 2.46
N PRO A 111 5.43 1.12 3.06
CA PRO A 111 6.23 1.31 4.25
C PRO A 111 5.65 0.47 5.39
N PRO A 112 6.49 -0.04 6.30
CA PRO A 112 6.02 -0.76 7.48
C PRO A 112 5.17 0.17 8.36
N ALA A 113 4.03 -0.33 8.83
CA ALA A 113 3.14 0.41 9.73
C ALA A 113 3.64 0.44 11.18
N ARG A 114 4.47 -0.54 11.55
CA ARG A 114 5.03 -0.70 12.89
C ARG A 114 6.41 -0.06 13.02
N VAL A 115 6.72 0.39 14.23
CA VAL A 115 8.03 0.93 14.61
C VAL A 115 8.93 -0.16 15.18
N SER A 116 10.24 0.01 15.04
CA SER A 116 11.23 -0.88 15.63
C SER A 116 11.19 -0.75 17.16
N ALA A 117 11.08 -1.90 17.84
CA ALA A 117 11.26 -1.98 19.28
C ALA A 117 12.77 -1.95 19.57
N ALA A 118 13.32 -0.76 19.80
CA ALA A 118 14.73 -0.63 20.16
C ALA A 118 15.04 -1.45 21.42
N THR A 119 15.81 -2.51 21.23
CA THR A 119 16.29 -3.39 22.30
C THR A 119 17.30 -2.66 23.18
N ASN A 120 16.81 -2.13 24.30
CA ASN A 120 17.40 -2.34 25.63
C ASN A 120 16.31 -2.79 26.61
N ALA A 121 15.37 -3.60 26.12
CA ALA A 121 14.60 -4.49 26.95
C ALA A 121 14.97 -5.89 26.48
N THR A 122 15.39 -6.74 27.42
CA THR A 122 15.28 -8.18 27.32
C THR A 122 13.82 -8.50 27.05
N GLN A 123 13.42 -8.37 25.79
CA GLN A 123 12.17 -8.91 25.31
C GLN A 123 12.47 -10.39 25.11
N THR A 124 12.06 -11.17 26.11
CA THR A 124 11.64 -12.55 25.87
C THR A 124 10.98 -12.59 24.50
N PRO A 125 11.48 -13.38 23.54
CA PRO A 125 10.86 -13.46 22.22
C PRO A 125 9.37 -13.74 22.44
N LEU A 126 8.50 -12.82 22.03
CA LEU A 126 7.12 -13.20 21.79
C LEU A 126 7.21 -14.37 20.79
N PRO A 127 6.65 -15.54 21.11
CA PRO A 127 6.85 -16.72 20.30
C PRO A 127 6.38 -16.39 18.88
N HIS A 128 7.31 -16.46 17.91
CA HIS A 128 6.96 -16.52 16.50
C HIS A 128 6.03 -17.74 16.36
N GLY A 129 4.74 -17.47 16.15
CA GLY A 129 3.69 -18.51 16.22
C GLY A 129 2.55 -18.24 17.21
N ALA A 130 2.41 -17.03 17.78
CA ALA A 130 1.22 -16.66 18.55
C ALA A 130 0.10 -16.12 17.64
N LEU A 131 -1.12 -16.64 17.84
CA LEU A 131 -2.34 -16.14 17.22
C LEU A 131 -2.67 -14.75 17.78
N ALA A 132 -2.77 -13.73 16.95
CA ALA A 132 -3.02 -12.35 17.41
C ALA A 132 -3.84 -11.54 16.40
N ILE A 133 -4.69 -10.65 16.91
CA ILE A 133 -5.34 -9.60 16.11
C ILE A 133 -4.38 -8.42 16.05
N THR A 134 -4.01 -7.99 14.84
CA THR A 134 -3.11 -6.83 14.62
C THR A 134 -3.86 -5.54 14.29
N SER A 135 -5.11 -5.66 13.85
CA SER A 135 -6.02 -4.54 13.68
C SER A 135 -7.44 -5.03 13.92
N PRO A 136 -8.32 -4.28 14.62
CA PRO A 136 -8.03 -3.02 15.31
C PRO A 136 -7.08 -3.19 16.51
N SER A 137 -6.62 -2.07 17.06
CA SER A 137 -5.78 -2.03 18.25
C SER A 137 -6.62 -1.94 19.53
N MET A 138 -6.02 -2.34 20.66
CA MET A 138 -6.63 -2.19 21.98
C MET A 138 -7.01 -0.74 22.25
N GLY A 139 -8.29 -0.50 22.54
CA GLY A 139 -8.84 0.81 22.87
C GLY A 139 -9.32 1.65 21.68
N ASP A 140 -9.23 1.14 20.44
CA ASP A 140 -9.71 1.87 19.27
C ASP A 140 -11.21 2.23 19.40
N VAL A 141 -11.54 3.45 18.96
CA VAL A 141 -12.92 3.97 18.98
C VAL A 141 -13.40 4.19 17.55
N PHE A 142 -14.51 3.55 17.20
CA PHE A 142 -15.15 3.67 15.90
C PHE A 142 -16.47 4.43 16.01
N ARG A 143 -16.74 5.30 15.04
CA ARG A 143 -17.97 6.09 14.96
C ARG A 143 -18.62 5.88 13.61
N LEU A 144 -19.94 5.78 13.60
CA LEU A 144 -20.70 5.83 12.36
C LEU A 144 -20.75 7.27 11.84
N ASP A 145 -20.28 7.46 10.61
CA ASP A 145 -20.47 8.70 9.87
C ASP A 145 -21.92 8.77 9.37
N PRO A 146 -22.70 9.80 9.72
CA PRO A 146 -24.11 9.90 9.34
C PRO A 146 -24.32 10.16 7.83
N ILE A 147 -23.31 10.63 7.11
CA ILE A 147 -23.37 10.97 5.68
C ILE A 147 -23.06 9.73 4.83
N LEU A 148 -22.13 8.89 5.28
CA LEU A 148 -21.73 7.69 4.53
C LEU A 148 -22.76 6.57 4.67
N ARG A 149 -23.00 5.83 3.57
CA ARG A 149 -23.95 4.70 3.60
C ARG A 149 -23.43 3.62 4.57
N PRO A 150 -24.26 3.11 5.50
CA PRO A 150 -23.83 2.17 6.54
C PRO A 150 -23.10 0.92 6.02
N ARG A 151 -23.49 0.42 4.84
CA ARG A 151 -22.87 -0.75 4.19
C ARG A 151 -21.39 -0.58 3.81
N TYR A 152 -20.90 0.65 3.71
CA TYR A 152 -19.50 0.94 3.36
C TYR A 152 -18.63 1.23 4.58
N GLN A 153 -19.24 1.33 5.77
CA GLN A 153 -18.54 1.61 7.01
C GLN A 153 -18.19 0.30 7.70
N THR A 154 -16.91 -0.09 7.63
CA THR A 154 -16.42 -1.37 8.16
C THR A 154 -15.15 -1.18 8.97
N ILE A 155 -14.97 -2.00 10.01
CA ILE A 155 -13.71 -2.12 10.75
C ILE A 155 -12.85 -3.18 10.05
N PRO A 156 -11.62 -2.87 9.63
CA PRO A 156 -10.69 -3.89 9.16
C PRO A 156 -10.21 -4.73 10.35
N VAL A 157 -10.53 -6.01 10.34
CA VAL A 157 -9.99 -6.98 11.29
C VAL A 157 -8.88 -7.76 10.58
N GLU A 158 -7.65 -7.59 11.04
CA GLU A 158 -6.46 -8.27 10.54
C GLU A 158 -5.86 -9.13 11.63
N SER A 159 -5.33 -10.30 11.26
CA SER A 159 -4.80 -11.24 12.24
C SER A 159 -3.55 -11.95 11.74
N VAL A 160 -2.59 -12.12 12.64
CA VAL A 160 -1.44 -12.99 12.46
C VAL A 160 -1.84 -14.37 12.96
N VAL A 161 -1.80 -15.33 12.05
CA VAL A 161 -2.19 -16.71 12.30
C VAL A 161 -0.96 -17.60 12.05
N PRO A 162 -0.62 -18.50 12.98
CA PRO A 162 0.46 -19.46 12.78
C PRO A 162 0.20 -20.36 11.56
N SER A 163 1.25 -20.79 10.86
CA SER A 163 1.10 -21.64 9.66
C SER A 163 0.59 -23.05 9.94
N ASP A 164 0.58 -23.48 11.20
CA ASP A 164 0.23 -24.83 11.67
C ASP A 164 -1.20 -24.93 12.24
N VAL A 165 -2.03 -23.90 12.01
CA VAL A 165 -3.45 -23.92 12.38
C VAL A 165 -4.37 -23.89 11.18
N HIS A 166 -5.48 -24.59 11.33
CA HIS A 166 -6.57 -24.66 10.37
C HIS A 166 -7.85 -24.22 11.07
N GLU A 167 -8.88 -23.83 10.31
CA GLU A 167 -10.16 -23.33 10.86
C GLU A 167 -10.01 -22.12 11.80
N VAL A 168 -9.82 -20.94 11.21
CA VAL A 168 -9.75 -19.69 11.96
C VAL A 168 -11.13 -19.03 11.99
N ARG A 169 -11.56 -18.60 13.18
CA ARG A 169 -12.86 -17.96 13.43
C ARG A 169 -12.66 -16.62 14.12
N LEU A 170 -13.36 -15.60 13.63
CA LEU A 170 -13.46 -14.30 14.31
C LEU A 170 -14.70 -14.29 15.21
N CYS A 171 -14.48 -13.94 16.48
CA CYS A 171 -15.53 -13.76 17.47
C CYS A 171 -15.64 -12.30 17.91
N VAL A 172 -16.87 -11.79 18.05
CA VAL A 172 -17.17 -10.50 18.70
C VAL A 172 -18.06 -10.79 19.91
N ASN A 173 -17.65 -10.34 21.10
CA ASN A 173 -18.36 -10.59 22.36
C ASN A 173 -18.65 -12.08 22.60
N GLY A 174 -17.72 -12.95 22.21
CA GLY A 174 -17.85 -14.41 22.34
C GLY A 174 -18.71 -15.09 21.26
N LYS A 175 -19.43 -14.33 20.42
CA LYS A 175 -20.19 -14.89 19.29
C LYS A 175 -19.30 -15.04 18.06
N GLU A 176 -19.36 -16.18 17.38
CA GLU A 176 -18.70 -16.38 16.08
C GLU A 176 -19.41 -15.57 14.99
N ILE A 177 -18.66 -14.73 14.29
CA ILE A 177 -19.19 -13.82 13.27
C ILE A 177 -18.76 -14.24 11.87
N ALA A 178 -17.54 -14.77 11.73
CA ALA A 178 -16.97 -15.13 10.44
C ALA A 178 -15.89 -16.21 10.57
N SER A 179 -15.68 -16.97 9.49
CA SER A 179 -14.48 -17.78 9.30
C SER A 179 -13.45 -17.00 8.49
N LEU A 180 -12.18 -17.08 8.88
CA LEU A 180 -11.08 -16.39 8.21
C LEU A 180 -10.25 -17.38 7.39
N ALA A 181 -9.86 -16.94 6.19
CA ALA A 181 -8.90 -17.63 5.33
C ALA A 181 -7.73 -16.68 5.03
N PRO A 182 -6.53 -17.17 4.68
CA PRO A 182 -5.41 -16.33 4.26
C PRO A 182 -5.85 -15.28 3.22
N PRO A 183 -5.50 -13.98 3.40
CA PRO A 183 -4.53 -13.41 4.34
C PRO A 183 -5.08 -13.06 5.74
N TYR A 184 -6.13 -13.76 6.20
CA TYR A 184 -6.75 -13.62 7.53
C TYR A 184 -7.25 -12.20 7.82
N ARG A 185 -7.94 -11.63 6.82
CA ARG A 185 -8.58 -10.32 6.88
C ARG A 185 -10.09 -10.43 6.81
N TYR A 186 -10.79 -9.61 7.59
CA TYR A 186 -12.25 -9.51 7.55
C TYR A 186 -12.71 -8.06 7.68
N ARG A 187 -13.74 -7.69 6.94
CA ARG A 187 -14.36 -6.36 7.04
C ARG A 187 -15.62 -6.47 7.89
N LEU A 188 -15.50 -6.09 9.16
CA LEU A 188 -16.59 -6.17 10.12
C LEU A 188 -17.54 -4.98 9.91
N PRO A 189 -18.82 -5.18 9.54
CA PRO A 189 -19.73 -4.07 9.28
C PRO A 189 -20.04 -3.28 10.54
N LEU A 190 -19.63 -2.01 10.59
CA LEU A 190 -19.75 -1.17 11.79
C LEU A 190 -21.21 -0.97 12.20
N ALA A 191 -22.11 -0.85 11.23
CA ALA A 191 -23.55 -0.69 11.45
C ALA A 191 -24.24 -1.92 12.05
N SER A 192 -23.60 -3.09 11.98
CA SER A 192 -24.13 -4.34 12.57
C SER A 192 -23.71 -4.53 14.03
N LEU A 193 -22.84 -3.67 14.55
CA LEU A 193 -22.29 -3.78 15.89
C LEU A 193 -23.12 -2.98 16.89
N PRO A 194 -23.30 -3.48 18.13
CA PRO A 194 -23.92 -2.69 19.18
C PRO A 194 -23.00 -1.53 19.57
N LYS A 195 -23.60 -0.40 19.94
CA LYS A 195 -22.87 0.72 20.54
C LYS A 195 -22.35 0.31 21.91
N GLY A 196 -21.15 0.75 22.25
CA GLY A 196 -20.45 0.44 23.50
C GLY A 196 -19.16 -0.34 23.29
N SER A 197 -18.66 -0.94 24.38
CA SER A 197 -17.43 -1.72 24.38
C SER A 197 -17.66 -3.11 23.78
N LEU A 198 -16.78 -3.52 22.88
CA LEU A 198 -16.80 -4.82 22.20
C LEU A 198 -15.46 -5.50 22.41
N THR A 199 -15.47 -6.82 22.54
CA THR A 199 -14.26 -7.65 22.61
C THR A 199 -14.17 -8.53 21.38
N LEU A 200 -13.06 -8.40 20.64
CA LEU A 200 -12.69 -9.19 19.49
C LEU A 200 -11.72 -10.29 19.93
N VAL A 201 -11.95 -11.51 19.49
CA VAL A 201 -11.06 -12.65 19.71
C VAL A 201 -11.00 -13.47 18.42
N VAL A 202 -9.81 -13.90 18.03
CA VAL A 202 -9.68 -14.91 16.98
C VAL A 202 -9.39 -16.25 17.62
N LYS A 203 -10.15 -17.27 17.21
CA LYS A 203 -9.97 -18.65 17.63
C LYS A 203 -9.45 -19.45 16.44
N ALA A 204 -8.49 -20.34 16.67
CA ALA A 204 -7.98 -21.23 15.65
C ALA A 204 -7.77 -22.64 16.20
N LYS A 205 -7.77 -23.63 15.31
CA LYS A 205 -7.56 -25.03 15.69
C LYS A 205 -6.18 -25.50 15.25
N LYS A 206 -5.34 -25.88 16.21
CA LYS A 206 -4.03 -26.48 16.02
C LYS A 206 -4.11 -27.98 16.28
N GLY A 207 -4.37 -28.77 15.24
CA GLY A 207 -4.65 -30.20 15.37
C GLY A 207 -5.94 -30.46 16.16
N THR A 208 -5.84 -31.00 17.38
CA THR A 208 -6.97 -31.20 18.32
C THR A 208 -7.13 -30.07 19.34
N ARG A 209 -6.16 -29.15 19.42
CA ARG A 209 -6.14 -28.08 20.42
C ARG A 209 -6.75 -26.80 19.85
N LEU A 210 -7.66 -26.20 20.61
CA LEU A 210 -8.13 -24.84 20.34
C LEU A 210 -7.12 -23.85 20.91
N ILE A 211 -6.73 -22.85 20.12
CA ILE A 211 -5.96 -21.70 20.56
C ILE A 211 -6.77 -20.41 20.32
N GLU A 212 -6.60 -19.44 21.19
CA GLU A 212 -7.29 -18.14 21.11
C GLU A 212 -6.26 -17.01 21.15
N SER A 213 -6.55 -15.92 20.47
CA SER A 213 -5.77 -14.69 20.57
C SER A 213 -6.02 -13.99 21.90
N GLU A 214 -5.11 -13.09 22.27
CA GLU A 214 -5.42 -12.07 23.28
C GLU A 214 -6.68 -11.28 22.88
N PRO A 215 -7.56 -10.94 23.83
CA PRO A 215 -8.80 -10.23 23.56
C PRO A 215 -8.54 -8.77 23.21
N VAL A 216 -9.01 -8.33 22.05
CA VAL A 216 -8.93 -6.92 21.62
C VAL A 216 -10.21 -6.18 21.94
N ARG A 217 -10.15 -5.22 22.87
CA ARG A 217 -11.30 -4.38 23.26
C ARG A 217 -11.33 -3.10 22.44
N ILE A 218 -12.47 -2.80 21.85
CA ILE A 218 -12.73 -1.56 21.07
C ILE A 218 -14.05 -0.94 21.53
N ALA A 219 -14.29 0.33 21.19
CA ALA A 219 -15.56 0.98 21.45
C ALA A 219 -16.24 1.44 20.15
N VAL A 220 -17.56 1.25 20.05
CA VAL A 220 -18.39 1.78 18.97
C VAL A 220 -19.33 2.85 19.52
N GLN A 221 -19.35 4.03 18.91
CA GLN A 221 -20.14 5.19 19.33
C GLN A 221 -21.13 5.64 18.26
#